data_AF-A0A2Y9S5T0-F1
#
_entry.id   AF-A0A2Y9S5T0-F1
#
_cell.length_a   1.000
_cell.length_b   1.000
_cell.length_c   1.000
_cell.angle_alpha   90.00
_cell.angle_beta   90.00
_cell.angle_gamma   90.00
#
_symmetry.space_group_name_H-M   'P 1'
#
loop_
_entity.id
_entity.type
_entity.pdbx_description
1 polymer ?
#
loop_
_entity_poly.entity_id
_entity_poly.type
_entity_poly.pdbx_seq_one_letter_code
_entity_poly.pdbx_strand_id
1 'polypeptide(L)'
;MEGQPQGPPNPAAMENGTEPCGEERPPEVQETTVTEGAAKIVFPSANEVFYNPVQEFNRDLTCAVITEFARIQLGAKGIQIKVPGEKDVQKVVVDLSEQEEDKAELKEGANLAPGDQPRTAAVRDICEEGLRVLEGLAASGLRSIRFALEVPGLRSVVANDASARAVDLMHRNVQLNDVAHLVQPSQADAR
;
A
#
# COMPACT_ATOMS: atom_id res chain seq x y z
N MET A 1 -4.48 -67.31 -71.30
CA MET A 1 -5.63 -66.61 -70.71
C MET A 1 -5.26 -66.23 -69.29
N GLU A 2 -5.50 -64.98 -68.98
CA GLU A 2 -4.93 -64.19 -67.89
C GLU A 2 -5.55 -64.51 -66.51
N GLY A 3 -4.81 -64.18 -65.46
CA GLY A 3 -5.27 -64.19 -64.07
C GLY A 3 -4.12 -63.98 -63.08
N GLN A 4 -3.83 -62.71 -62.75
CA GLN A 4 -2.81 -62.27 -61.79
C GLN A 4 -3.07 -62.74 -60.33
N PRO A 5 -2.03 -62.80 -59.47
CA PRO A 5 -2.11 -63.40 -58.13
C PRO A 5 -2.58 -62.41 -57.06
N GLN A 6 -3.38 -62.89 -56.09
CA GLN A 6 -3.73 -62.15 -54.87
C GLN A 6 -2.70 -62.43 -53.77
N GLY A 7 -2.03 -61.37 -53.30
CA GLY A 7 -1.10 -61.42 -52.16
C GLY A 7 -1.84 -61.41 -50.80
N PRO A 8 -1.19 -61.87 -49.72
CA PRO A 8 -1.78 -61.95 -48.39
C PRO A 8 -2.00 -60.56 -47.77
N PRO A 9 -2.96 -60.42 -46.84
CA PRO A 9 -3.31 -59.13 -46.24
C PRO A 9 -2.21 -58.64 -45.27
N ASN A 10 -1.97 -57.34 -45.31
CA ASN A 10 -0.98 -56.61 -44.54
C ASN A 10 -1.40 -56.54 -43.06
N PRO A 11 -0.59 -56.97 -42.07
CA PRO A 11 -0.92 -56.75 -40.67
C PRO A 11 -0.66 -55.28 -40.30
N ALA A 12 -1.71 -54.62 -39.84
CA ALA A 12 -1.72 -53.24 -39.41
C ALA A 12 -0.66 -52.97 -38.33
N ALA A 13 -0.06 -51.79 -38.45
CA ALA A 13 0.98 -51.24 -37.60
C ALA A 13 0.57 -51.23 -36.12
N MET A 14 1.43 -51.79 -35.28
CA MET A 14 1.52 -51.41 -33.87
C MET A 14 2.28 -50.09 -33.79
N GLU A 15 1.56 -48.98 -33.83
CA GLU A 15 2.10 -47.70 -33.36
C GLU A 15 1.99 -47.65 -31.83
N ASN A 16 3.14 -47.69 -31.17
CA ASN A 16 3.27 -47.33 -29.76
C ASN A 16 2.85 -45.88 -29.59
N GLY A 17 1.64 -45.67 -29.06
CA GLY A 17 1.19 -44.37 -28.56
C GLY A 17 2.07 -43.92 -27.40
N THR A 18 3.11 -43.15 -27.72
CA THR A 18 3.77 -42.29 -26.74
C THR A 18 3.01 -40.97 -26.76
N GLU A 19 1.95 -40.88 -25.96
CA GLU A 19 1.39 -39.57 -25.62
C GLU A 19 2.46 -38.78 -24.87
N PRO A 20 2.85 -37.57 -25.31
CA PRO A 20 3.59 -36.69 -24.44
C PRO A 20 2.63 -36.32 -23.31
N CYS A 21 2.98 -36.77 -22.10
CA CYS A 21 2.37 -36.35 -20.85
C CYS A 21 2.15 -34.84 -20.92
N GLY A 22 0.88 -34.44 -21.05
CA GLY A 22 0.53 -33.03 -21.11
C GLY A 22 1.10 -32.35 -19.88
N GLU A 23 1.96 -31.36 -20.09
CA GLU A 23 2.17 -30.35 -19.08
C GLU A 23 0.81 -29.69 -18.87
N GLU A 24 0.07 -30.15 -17.87
CA GLU A 24 -1.03 -29.39 -17.32
C GLU A 24 -0.43 -28.08 -16.85
N ARG A 25 -0.62 -27.01 -17.64
CA ARG A 25 -0.39 -25.66 -17.17
C ARG A 25 -1.15 -25.53 -15.85
N PRO A 26 -0.54 -24.99 -14.79
CA PRO A 26 -1.26 -24.75 -13.55
C PRO A 26 -2.56 -24.00 -13.90
N PRO A 27 -3.69 -24.35 -13.28
CA PRO A 27 -4.94 -23.66 -13.53
C PRO A 27 -4.71 -22.16 -13.36
N GLU A 28 -5.13 -21.35 -14.35
CA GLU A 28 -5.02 -19.89 -14.28
C GLU A 28 -5.66 -19.43 -12.97
N VAL A 29 -4.82 -19.07 -12.00
CA VAL A 29 -5.28 -18.63 -10.69
C VAL A 29 -6.00 -17.30 -10.94
N GLN A 30 -7.32 -17.29 -10.78
CA GLN A 30 -8.12 -16.08 -10.94
C GLN A 30 -7.76 -15.09 -9.83
N GLU A 31 -6.82 -14.20 -10.14
CA GLU A 31 -6.44 -13.12 -9.26
C GLU A 31 -7.58 -12.12 -9.12
N THR A 32 -7.99 -11.87 -7.87
CA THR A 32 -8.96 -10.82 -7.57
C THR A 32 -8.21 -9.54 -7.27
N THR A 33 -8.63 -8.44 -7.88
CA THR A 33 -8.08 -7.10 -7.63
C THR A 33 -9.10 -6.29 -6.83
N VAL A 34 -8.62 -5.58 -5.81
CA VAL A 34 -9.40 -4.62 -5.03
C VAL A 34 -8.71 -3.27 -5.07
N THR A 35 -9.50 -2.22 -5.22
CA THR A 35 -9.03 -0.83 -5.11
C THR A 35 -9.77 -0.19 -3.95
N GLU A 36 -9.04 0.45 -3.05
CA GLU A 36 -9.59 1.20 -1.93
C GLU A 36 -8.75 2.47 -1.72
N GLY A 37 -9.41 3.63 -1.72
CA GLY A 37 -8.71 4.91 -1.72
C GLY A 37 -7.75 5.01 -2.90
N ALA A 38 -6.50 5.37 -2.63
CA ALA A 38 -5.45 5.40 -3.65
C ALA A 38 -4.76 4.03 -3.88
N ALA A 39 -5.01 3.05 -3.01
CA ALA A 39 -4.31 1.77 -3.02
C ALA A 39 -5.01 0.73 -3.91
N LYS A 40 -4.18 -0.11 -4.55
CA LYS A 40 -4.63 -1.26 -5.34
C LYS A 40 -3.95 -2.53 -4.83
N ILE A 41 -4.70 -3.56 -4.51
CA ILE A 41 -4.16 -4.85 -4.05
C ILE A 41 -4.67 -6.00 -4.92
N VAL A 42 -3.88 -7.06 -4.99
CA VAL A 42 -4.25 -8.33 -5.63
C VAL A 42 -4.25 -9.44 -4.60
N PHE A 43 -5.07 -10.47 -4.80
CA PHE A 43 -4.99 -11.72 -4.06
C PHE A 43 -5.34 -12.92 -4.95
N PRO A 44 -4.62 -14.05 -4.78
CA PRO A 44 -4.77 -15.26 -5.62
C PRO A 44 -6.10 -16.00 -5.42
N SER A 45 -6.72 -15.91 -4.24
CA SER A 45 -8.11 -16.38 -4.03
C SER A 45 -8.74 -15.67 -2.83
N ALA A 46 -10.07 -15.54 -2.83
CA ALA A 46 -10.82 -14.82 -1.79
C ALA A 46 -10.60 -15.34 -0.35
N ASN A 47 -10.06 -16.56 -0.19
CA ASN A 47 -9.85 -17.20 1.10
C ASN A 47 -8.41 -17.11 1.62
N GLU A 48 -7.46 -16.63 0.83
CA GLU A 48 -6.04 -16.76 1.19
C GLU A 48 -5.47 -15.57 1.96
N VAL A 49 -6.04 -14.37 1.84
CA VAL A 49 -5.62 -13.21 2.65
C VAL A 49 -6.83 -12.35 3.01
N PHE A 50 -6.87 -11.93 4.27
CA PHE A 50 -8.00 -11.21 4.87
C PHE A 50 -8.17 -9.80 4.25
N TYR A 51 -9.30 -9.59 3.56
CA TYR A 51 -9.79 -8.26 3.18
C TYR A 51 -11.24 -8.13 3.61
N ASN A 52 -11.59 -7.02 4.25
CA ASN A 52 -12.95 -6.72 4.68
C ASN A 52 -13.37 -5.31 4.21
N PRO A 53 -14.31 -5.20 3.25
CA PRO A 53 -14.83 -3.91 2.77
C PRO A 53 -15.42 -3.04 3.89
N VAL A 54 -16.04 -3.65 4.91
CA VAL A 54 -16.67 -2.92 6.03
C VAL A 54 -15.64 -2.11 6.83
N GLN A 55 -14.35 -2.44 6.72
CA GLN A 55 -13.27 -1.74 7.41
C GLN A 55 -12.69 -0.54 6.64
N GLU A 56 -13.24 -0.18 5.48
CA GLU A 56 -12.78 0.99 4.69
C GLU A 56 -12.84 2.27 5.54
N PHE A 57 -13.96 2.50 6.22
CA PHE A 57 -14.12 3.66 7.12
C PHE A 57 -13.08 3.69 8.25
N ASN A 58 -12.72 2.53 8.81
CA ASN A 58 -11.69 2.45 9.85
C ASN A 58 -10.32 2.87 9.28
N ARG A 59 -10.01 2.48 8.04
CA ARG A 59 -8.77 2.84 7.35
C ARG A 59 -8.76 4.33 7.00
N ASP A 60 -9.86 4.88 6.47
CA ASP A 60 -10.01 6.32 6.19
C ASP A 60 -9.78 7.17 7.44
N LEU A 61 -10.46 6.82 8.54
CA LEU A 61 -10.33 7.53 9.80
C LEU A 61 -8.89 7.48 10.31
N THR A 62 -8.21 6.35 10.15
CA THR A 62 -6.82 6.20 10.57
C THR A 62 -5.90 7.09 9.73
N CYS A 63 -6.06 7.14 8.40
CA CYS A 63 -5.29 8.06 7.53
C CYS A 63 -5.49 9.53 7.95
N ALA A 64 -6.73 9.93 8.25
CA ALA A 64 -7.04 11.29 8.69
C ALA A 64 -6.37 11.63 10.04
N VAL A 65 -6.46 10.72 11.01
CA VAL A 65 -5.85 10.90 12.34
C VAL A 65 -4.33 10.97 12.26
N ILE A 66 -3.68 10.08 11.49
CA ILE A 66 -2.22 10.12 11.33
C ILE A 66 -1.80 11.41 10.62
N THR A 67 -2.56 11.88 9.64
CA THR A 67 -2.28 13.15 8.93
C THR A 67 -2.30 14.35 9.88
N GLU A 68 -3.33 14.46 10.73
CA GLU A 68 -3.38 15.56 11.72
C GLU A 68 -2.32 15.41 12.82
N PHE A 69 -2.00 14.18 13.23
CA PHE A 69 -0.89 13.93 14.13
C PHE A 69 0.45 14.35 13.50
N ALA A 70 0.69 14.04 12.23
CA ALA A 70 1.87 14.49 11.49
C ALA A 70 1.93 16.02 11.45
N ARG A 71 0.79 16.70 11.21
CA ARG A 71 0.73 18.17 11.18
C ARG A 71 1.16 18.80 12.50
N ILE A 72 0.70 18.27 13.62
CA ILE A 72 1.07 18.75 14.96
C ILE A 72 2.55 18.49 15.22
N GLN A 73 3.00 17.24 15.04
CA GLN A 73 4.34 16.82 15.43
C GLN A 73 5.45 17.38 14.54
N LEU A 74 5.18 17.51 13.24
CA LEU A 74 6.13 18.02 12.26
C LEU A 74 6.04 19.55 12.14
N GLY A 75 4.88 20.14 12.39
CA GLY A 75 4.71 21.59 12.50
C GLY A 75 5.59 22.21 13.60
N ALA A 76 5.72 21.53 14.76
CA ALA A 76 6.65 21.91 15.82
C ALA A 76 8.13 21.90 15.39
N LYS A 77 8.46 21.19 14.30
CA LYS A 77 9.80 21.14 13.68
C LYS A 77 9.94 22.06 12.46
N GLY A 78 8.95 22.93 12.21
CA GLY A 78 8.94 23.81 11.04
C GLY A 78 8.63 23.10 9.72
N ILE A 79 8.13 21.85 9.77
CA ILE A 79 7.73 21.08 8.59
C ILE A 79 6.22 21.23 8.38
N GLN A 80 5.85 21.78 7.23
CA GLN A 80 4.45 21.98 6.86
C GLN A 80 3.89 20.72 6.17
N ILE A 81 2.76 20.25 6.65
CA ILE A 81 2.01 19.17 6.01
C ILE A 81 1.08 19.75 4.95
N LYS A 82 1.25 19.30 3.70
CA LYS A 82 0.29 19.60 2.62
C LYS A 82 -0.53 18.36 2.29
N VAL A 83 -1.85 18.51 2.41
CA VAL A 83 -2.81 17.50 1.97
C VAL A 83 -3.41 17.93 0.64
N PRO A 84 -3.46 17.05 -0.39
CA PRO A 84 -4.11 17.37 -1.65
C PRO A 84 -5.57 17.81 -1.45
N GLY A 85 -5.95 18.94 -2.04
CA GLY A 85 -7.33 19.47 -1.99
C GLY A 85 -7.64 20.33 -0.77
N GLU A 86 -6.74 20.45 0.20
CA GLU A 86 -6.87 21.37 1.32
C GLU A 86 -6.50 22.79 0.86
N LYS A 87 -7.35 23.78 1.18
CA LYS A 87 -6.99 25.20 1.00
C LYS A 87 -6.06 25.59 2.14
N ASP A 88 -5.09 26.45 1.87
CA ASP A 88 -4.25 27.08 2.89
C ASP A 88 -5.13 28.03 3.74
N VAL A 89 -5.93 27.47 4.64
CA VAL A 89 -6.70 28.22 5.63
C VAL A 89 -5.78 28.33 6.84
N GLN A 90 -5.42 29.57 7.21
CA GLN A 90 -4.80 29.83 8.52
C GLN A 90 -5.71 29.20 9.58
N LYS A 91 -5.21 28.16 10.26
CA LYS A 91 -5.94 27.43 11.30
C LYS A 91 -6.21 28.44 12.42
N VAL A 92 -7.44 28.95 12.51
CA VAL A 92 -7.91 29.70 13.67
C VAL A 92 -7.91 28.71 14.81
N VAL A 93 -6.92 28.80 15.70
CA VAL A 93 -6.89 28.03 16.93
C VAL A 93 -8.06 28.54 17.76
N VAL A 94 -9.18 27.81 17.73
CA VAL A 94 -10.30 28.08 18.62
C VAL A 94 -9.89 27.51 19.97
N ASP A 95 -9.30 28.37 20.80
CA ASP A 95 -9.07 28.06 22.20
C ASP A 95 -10.43 27.93 22.89
N LEU A 96 -10.75 26.75 23.40
CA LEU A 96 -12.04 26.47 24.07
C LEU A 96 -12.01 26.90 25.54
N SER A 97 -11.01 27.68 25.98
CA SER A 97 -11.10 28.40 27.24
C SER A 97 -11.89 29.70 27.04
N GLU A 98 -13.18 29.66 27.37
CA GLU A 98 -13.94 30.89 27.62
C GLU A 98 -13.29 31.65 28.80
N GLN A 99 -12.57 32.74 28.54
CA GLN A 99 -12.88 34.08 29.08
C GLN A 99 -11.81 35.15 28.74
N GLU A 100 -12.36 36.22 28.18
CA GLU A 100 -11.99 37.65 28.25
C GLU A 100 -10.90 38.25 27.34
N GLU A 101 -11.31 39.42 26.83
CA GLU A 101 -10.69 40.29 25.85
C GLU A 101 -9.33 40.80 26.34
N ASP A 102 -8.30 40.73 25.48
CA ASP A 102 -7.27 41.76 25.47
C ASP A 102 -6.58 41.90 24.11
N LYS A 103 -6.49 43.16 23.67
CA LYS A 103 -5.77 43.59 22.46
C LYS A 103 -4.27 43.33 22.61
N ALA A 104 -3.66 42.60 21.67
CA ALA A 104 -2.22 42.64 21.48
C ALA A 104 -1.81 42.48 20.01
N GLU A 105 -1.42 43.61 19.46
CA GLU A 105 -0.53 43.95 18.35
C GLU A 105 0.14 42.83 17.52
N LEU A 106 0.12 43.06 16.20
CA LEU A 106 0.99 42.48 15.17
C LEU A 106 2.46 42.52 15.61
N LYS A 107 3.09 41.36 15.77
CA LYS A 107 4.55 41.24 15.66
C LYS A 107 4.91 40.62 14.31
N GLU A 108 5.14 41.50 13.34
CA GLU A 108 5.99 41.22 12.19
C GLU A 108 7.43 40.95 12.65
N GLY A 109 8.08 39.99 11.99
CA GLY A 109 9.54 39.97 11.85
C GLY A 109 10.31 39.10 12.85
N ALA A 110 10.28 37.78 12.65
CA ALA A 110 11.45 36.96 12.95
C ALA A 110 12.21 36.74 11.64
N ASN A 111 13.37 37.39 11.51
CA ASN A 111 14.32 37.17 10.42
C ASN A 111 14.77 35.70 10.43
N LEU A 112 14.20 34.89 9.55
CA LEU A 112 14.65 33.53 9.27
C LEU A 112 15.93 33.62 8.43
N ALA A 113 16.98 32.92 8.87
CA ALA A 113 18.25 32.88 8.17
C ALA A 113 18.08 32.24 6.76
N PRO A 114 19.00 32.44 5.80
CA PRO A 114 18.83 32.00 4.41
C PRO A 114 18.71 30.48 4.16
N GLY A 115 18.63 29.66 5.20
CA GLY A 115 18.37 28.21 5.16
C GLY A 115 17.02 27.76 5.76
N ASP A 116 16.22 28.69 6.29
CA ASP A 116 14.96 28.43 7.02
C ASP A 116 13.71 28.52 6.13
N GLN A 117 13.77 27.98 4.91
CA GLN A 117 12.53 27.82 4.16
C GLN A 117 11.69 26.70 4.80
N PRO A 118 10.39 26.92 5.07
CA PRO A 118 9.54 25.89 5.64
C PRO A 118 9.56 24.65 4.75
N ARG A 119 10.08 23.55 5.28
CA ARG A 119 10.13 22.27 4.56
C ARG A 119 8.70 21.76 4.43
N THR A 120 8.25 21.51 3.21
CA THR A 120 6.93 20.94 2.99
C THR A 120 7.05 19.43 2.83
N ALA A 121 6.28 18.67 3.59
CA ALA A 121 6.16 17.24 3.41
C ALA A 121 4.94 16.92 2.55
N ALA A 122 5.17 16.23 1.43
CA ALA A 122 4.14 15.72 0.54
C ALA A 122 3.91 14.23 0.77
N VAL A 123 2.85 13.71 0.16
CA VAL A 123 2.53 12.28 0.15
C VAL A 123 3.51 11.54 -0.77
N ARG A 124 3.82 10.28 -0.47
CA ARG A 124 4.79 9.41 -1.16
C ARG A 124 6.28 9.80 -1.02
N ASP A 125 6.58 10.99 -0.51
CA ASP A 125 7.97 11.41 -0.25
C ASP A 125 8.47 10.92 1.11
N ILE A 126 9.76 10.59 1.19
CA ILE A 126 10.41 10.29 2.46
C ILE A 126 10.69 11.59 3.21
N CYS A 127 10.09 11.73 4.38
CA CYS A 127 10.41 12.78 5.33
C CYS A 127 11.38 12.25 6.38
N GLU A 128 12.66 12.64 6.34
CA GLU A 128 13.70 12.13 7.25
C GLU A 128 13.38 12.38 8.73
N GLU A 129 12.72 13.50 9.05
CA GLU A 129 12.29 13.85 10.40
C GLU A 129 10.83 13.46 10.68
N GLY A 130 10.24 12.71 9.74
CA GLY A 130 8.86 12.29 9.67
C GLY A 130 8.49 11.15 10.62
N LEU A 131 7.24 10.71 10.49
CA LEU A 131 6.69 9.65 11.32
C LEU A 131 7.18 8.27 10.88
N ARG A 132 7.47 7.42 11.87
CA ARG A 132 7.67 5.99 11.65
C ARG A 132 6.44 5.27 12.15
N VAL A 133 5.78 4.53 11.27
CA VAL A 133 4.51 3.85 11.56
C VAL A 133 4.74 2.35 11.55
N LEU A 134 4.16 1.64 12.51
CA LEU A 134 4.13 0.18 12.55
C LEU A 134 2.69 -0.29 12.40
N GLU A 135 2.44 -1.17 11.45
CA GLU A 135 1.23 -1.99 11.39
C GLU A 135 1.61 -3.43 11.77
N GLY A 136 1.25 -3.85 13.00
CA GLY A 136 1.68 -5.14 13.54
C GLY A 136 1.02 -6.38 12.90
N LEU A 137 -0.17 -6.21 12.31
CA LEU A 137 -0.98 -7.26 11.71
C LEU A 137 -1.53 -6.77 10.36
N ALA A 138 -0.66 -6.77 9.35
CA ALA A 138 -0.88 -6.07 8.09
C ALA A 138 -1.61 -6.90 7.02
N ALA A 139 -1.65 -8.24 7.14
CA ALA A 139 -2.25 -9.13 6.15
C ALA A 139 -1.79 -8.81 4.71
N SER A 140 -2.66 -8.27 3.85
CA SER A 140 -2.33 -7.89 2.47
C SER A 140 -1.46 -6.63 2.34
N GLY A 141 -1.27 -5.89 3.44
CA GLY A 141 -0.59 -4.59 3.47
C GLY A 141 -1.46 -3.41 3.11
N LEU A 142 -2.78 -3.59 2.88
CA LEU A 142 -3.65 -2.55 2.33
C LEU A 142 -3.57 -1.23 3.11
N ARG A 143 -3.69 -1.26 4.44
CA ARG A 143 -3.67 -0.05 5.27
C ARG A 143 -2.29 0.62 5.22
N SER A 144 -1.20 -0.16 5.37
CA SER A 144 0.17 0.35 5.21
C SER A 144 0.44 0.99 3.84
N ILE A 145 -0.09 0.42 2.76
CA ILE A 145 0.00 0.99 1.41
C ILE A 145 -0.80 2.30 1.33
N ARG A 146 -2.02 2.32 1.87
CA ARG A 146 -2.82 3.56 1.95
C ARG A 146 -2.09 4.65 2.73
N PHE A 147 -1.40 4.32 3.83
CA PHE A 147 -0.57 5.30 4.54
C PHE A 147 0.47 5.92 3.62
N ALA A 148 1.23 5.12 2.88
CA ALA A 148 2.25 5.64 1.97
C ALA A 148 1.67 6.49 0.81
N LEU A 149 0.44 6.20 0.36
CA LEU A 149 -0.21 6.86 -0.75
C LEU A 149 -1.10 8.05 -0.37
N GLU A 150 -1.42 8.22 0.91
CA GLU A 150 -2.42 9.20 1.36
C GLU A 150 -1.92 10.08 2.52
N VAL A 151 -0.94 9.63 3.30
CA VAL A 151 -0.44 10.34 4.48
C VAL A 151 0.91 11.02 4.18
N PRO A 152 1.00 12.36 4.24
CA PRO A 152 2.26 13.09 4.11
C PRO A 152 3.10 13.04 5.39
N GLY A 153 4.40 13.30 5.25
CA GLY A 153 5.30 13.39 6.42
C GLY A 153 5.70 12.04 7.01
N LEU A 154 5.57 10.96 6.24
CA LEU A 154 6.05 9.64 6.63
C LEU A 154 7.55 9.54 6.36
N ARG A 155 8.26 8.93 7.31
CA ARG A 155 9.62 8.45 7.13
C ARG A 155 9.63 7.01 6.62
N SER A 156 8.84 6.16 7.27
CA SER A 156 8.76 4.74 6.96
C SER A 156 7.49 4.12 7.55
N VAL A 157 7.02 3.05 6.92
CA VAL A 157 5.93 2.19 7.40
C VAL A 157 6.46 0.77 7.47
N VAL A 158 6.45 0.15 8.65
CA VAL A 158 6.72 -1.28 8.79
C VAL A 158 5.38 -2.00 8.80
N ALA A 159 5.19 -2.90 7.84
CA ALA A 159 3.99 -3.69 7.68
C ALA A 159 4.32 -5.14 8.06
N ASN A 160 3.86 -5.58 9.23
CA ASN A 160 4.23 -6.86 9.80
C ASN A 160 3.10 -7.88 9.71
N ASP A 161 3.42 -9.14 9.42
CA ASP A 161 2.50 -10.25 9.63
C ASP A 161 3.28 -11.52 10.00
N ALA A 162 2.68 -12.41 10.80
CA ALA A 162 3.31 -13.68 11.17
C ALA A 162 3.27 -14.71 10.01
N SER A 163 2.32 -14.56 9.09
CA SER A 163 2.15 -15.47 7.96
C SER A 163 3.10 -15.12 6.82
N ALA A 164 4.05 -16.02 6.51
CA ALA A 164 4.93 -15.89 5.35
C ALA A 164 4.15 -15.62 4.05
N ARG A 165 3.01 -16.28 3.87
CA ARG A 165 2.13 -16.08 2.70
C ARG A 165 1.54 -14.67 2.64
N ALA A 166 1.18 -14.10 3.79
CA ALA A 166 0.68 -12.73 3.86
C ALA A 166 1.81 -11.75 3.52
N VAL A 167 3.02 -11.99 4.02
CA VAL A 167 4.20 -11.17 3.73
C VAL A 167 4.58 -11.24 2.24
N ASP A 168 4.55 -12.41 1.61
CA ASP A 168 4.77 -12.57 0.16
C ASP A 168 3.74 -11.77 -0.65
N LEU A 169 2.46 -11.85 -0.26
CA LEU A 169 1.42 -11.07 -0.91
C LEU A 169 1.62 -9.56 -0.71
N MET A 170 1.99 -9.18 0.50
CA MET A 170 2.26 -7.80 0.88
C MET A 170 3.42 -7.23 0.08
N HIS A 171 4.50 -7.98 -0.13
CA HIS A 171 5.59 -7.58 -1.01
C HIS A 171 5.10 -7.26 -2.42
N ARG A 172 4.26 -8.14 -2.98
CA ARG A 172 3.68 -7.93 -4.31
C ARG A 172 2.78 -6.69 -4.36
N ASN A 173 1.94 -6.49 -3.36
CA ASN A 173 1.05 -5.33 -3.29
C ASN A 173 1.83 -4.02 -3.08
N VAL A 174 2.88 -4.02 -2.27
CA VAL A 174 3.76 -2.86 -2.08
C VAL A 174 4.44 -2.46 -3.39
N GLN A 175 4.92 -3.44 -4.16
CA GLN A 175 5.49 -3.20 -5.49
C GLN A 175 4.44 -2.70 -6.48
N LEU A 176 3.24 -3.28 -6.48
CA LEU A 176 2.13 -2.88 -7.37
C LEU A 176 1.75 -1.40 -7.23
N ASN A 177 1.97 -0.80 -6.05
CA ASN A 177 1.64 0.60 -5.79
C ASN A 177 2.85 1.54 -5.87
N ASP A 178 4.05 1.04 -6.19
CA ASP A 178 5.29 1.81 -6.23
C ASP A 178 5.54 2.56 -4.90
N VAL A 179 5.45 1.85 -3.77
CA VAL A 179 5.68 2.39 -2.42
C VAL A 179 6.72 1.61 -1.60
N ALA A 180 7.52 0.76 -2.24
CA ALA A 180 8.55 -0.06 -1.59
C ALA A 180 9.66 0.76 -0.89
N HIS A 181 9.83 2.03 -1.26
CA HIS A 181 10.75 2.95 -0.60
C HIS A 181 10.24 3.46 0.76
N LEU A 182 8.94 3.37 1.02
CA LEU A 182 8.31 3.77 2.27
C LEU A 182 7.81 2.58 3.10
N VAL A 183 7.20 1.60 2.45
CA VAL A 183 6.57 0.45 3.12
C VAL A 183 7.51 -0.76 3.09
N GLN A 184 7.86 -1.24 4.27
CA GLN A 184 8.75 -2.37 4.49
C GLN A 184 7.95 -3.53 5.09
N PRO A 185 7.68 -4.59 4.29
CA PRO A 185 7.12 -5.81 4.82
C PRO A 185 8.06 -6.49 5.81
N SER A 186 7.51 -7.08 6.87
CA SER A 186 8.23 -7.81 7.91
C SER A 186 7.48 -9.08 8.28
N GLN A 187 8.23 -10.15 8.56
CA GLN A 187 7.66 -11.40 9.06
C GLN A 187 8.06 -11.65 10.51
N ALA A 188 7.18 -11.33 11.44
CA ALA A 188 7.38 -11.59 12.87
C ALA A 188 6.05 -11.76 13.59
N ASP A 189 6.10 -12.37 14.79
CA ASP A 189 5.01 -12.21 15.76
C ASP A 189 4.89 -10.73 16.16
N ALA A 190 3.68 -10.28 16.43
CA ALA A 190 3.41 -8.88 16.71
C ALA A 190 3.65 -8.46 18.18
N ARG A 191 4.02 -9.40 19.07
CA ARG A 191 4.23 -9.16 20.51
C ARG A 191 5.68 -8.93 20.90
#